data_AF-A0A3D6ET35-F1
#
_entry.id   AF-A0A3D6ET35-F1
#
_cell.length_a   1.000
_cell.length_b   1.000
_cell.length_c   1.000
_cell.angle_alpha   90.00
_cell.angle_beta   90.00
_cell.angle_gamma   90.00
#
_symmetry.space_group_name_H-M   'P 1'
#
loop_
_entity.id
_entity.type
_entity.pdbx_description
1 polymer ?
#
loop_
_entity_poly.entity_id
_entity_poly.type
_entity_poly.pdbx_seq_one_letter_code
_entity_poly.pdbx_strand_id
1 'polypeptide(L)'
;MSEQNVINPIISWAGERPLWEKYIWKVCLESGSLTPEQLDVAYNYLLIESGVVASEEALPEISLDGLVPPESQLLLPIRLKSIGSLRNVNALSGDQTIPFHEKLTLIYGRNATGKSGYGRLLSKACFSRANKKILPNLKDTESQGVGEATFTMHDGSTIKFLDNGFGNESLKRFSVFDSDCVPIYIDRSNSLQFTPGQLQIFDTVNLFIQKIEEKFNGDVSKRTITTPVPYIFQNEPISSISAFLL
;
A
#
# COMPACT_ATOMS: atom_id res chain seq x y z
N MET A 1 -10.33 -14.57 -22.20
CA MET A 1 -8.88 -14.42 -21.95
C MET A 1 -8.69 -14.68 -20.47
N SER A 2 -8.16 -15.85 -20.14
CA SER A 2 -7.87 -16.25 -18.76
C SER A 2 -6.95 -15.22 -18.11
N GLU A 3 -7.32 -14.72 -16.93
CA GLU A 3 -6.39 -14.00 -16.04
C GLU A 3 -5.17 -14.89 -15.85
N GLN A 4 -4.09 -14.61 -16.59
CA GLN A 4 -2.82 -15.25 -16.35
C GLN A 4 -2.42 -14.85 -14.94
N ASN A 5 -2.27 -15.85 -14.08
CA ASN A 5 -2.02 -15.70 -12.66
C ASN A 5 -0.74 -14.87 -12.47
N VAL A 6 -0.89 -13.55 -12.23
CA VAL A 6 0.21 -12.57 -12.12
C VAL A 6 1.24 -12.99 -11.07
N ILE A 7 0.82 -13.86 -10.15
CA ILE A 7 1.63 -14.48 -9.11
C ILE A 7 2.72 -15.40 -9.66
N ASN A 8 2.50 -16.15 -10.75
CA ASN A 8 3.50 -17.11 -11.23
C ASN A 8 4.82 -16.45 -11.68
N PRO A 9 4.81 -15.34 -12.45
CA PRO A 9 6.02 -14.57 -12.72
C PRO A 9 6.71 -14.04 -11.46
N ILE A 10 5.95 -13.62 -10.44
CA ILE A 10 6.49 -13.08 -9.19
C ILE A 10 7.20 -14.17 -8.39
N ILE A 11 6.59 -15.36 -8.30
CA ILE A 11 7.20 -16.53 -7.63
C ILE A 11 8.50 -16.93 -8.32
N SER A 12 8.50 -17.00 -9.66
CA SER A 12 9.70 -17.32 -10.43
C SER A 12 10.82 -16.32 -10.16
N TRP A 13 10.51 -15.02 -10.14
CA TRP A 13 11.48 -13.96 -9.87
C TRP A 13 11.97 -13.97 -8.41
N ALA A 14 11.08 -14.21 -7.45
CA ALA A 14 11.42 -14.30 -6.04
C ALA A 14 12.28 -15.55 -5.75
N GLY A 15 12.08 -16.63 -6.52
CA GLY A 15 12.87 -17.87 -6.46
C GLY A 15 14.32 -17.70 -6.92
N GLU A 16 14.69 -16.60 -7.57
CA GLU A 16 16.07 -16.30 -7.98
C GLU A 16 16.84 -15.46 -6.93
N ARG A 17 16.18 -15.05 -5.84
CA ARG A 17 16.76 -14.19 -4.81
C ARG A 17 17.71 -14.93 -3.85
N PRO A 18 18.56 -14.24 -3.08
CA PRO A 18 19.35 -14.86 -2.01
C PRO A 18 18.45 -15.56 -0.99
N LEU A 19 18.98 -16.53 -0.24
CA LEU A 19 18.18 -17.36 0.65
C LEU A 19 17.46 -16.54 1.73
N TRP A 20 18.13 -15.53 2.30
CA TRP A 20 17.52 -14.67 3.31
C TRP A 20 16.27 -13.95 2.77
N GLU A 21 16.32 -13.51 1.50
CA GLU A 21 15.20 -12.84 0.83
C GLU A 21 14.13 -13.84 0.39
N LYS A 22 14.51 -15.03 -0.10
CA LYS A 22 13.57 -16.13 -0.37
C LYS A 22 12.76 -16.50 0.86
N TYR A 23 13.39 -16.55 2.03
CA TYR A 23 12.68 -16.84 3.29
C TYR A 23 11.64 -15.77 3.62
N ILE A 24 11.95 -14.48 3.41
CA ILE A 24 10.98 -13.39 3.58
C ILE A 24 9.81 -13.58 2.61
N TRP A 25 10.10 -13.84 1.34
CA TRP A 25 9.07 -14.11 0.34
C TRP A 25 8.18 -15.28 0.74
N LYS A 26 8.75 -16.39 1.21
CA LYS A 26 8.01 -17.55 1.72
C LYS A 26 7.04 -17.15 2.84
N VAL A 27 7.54 -16.47 3.87
CA VAL A 27 6.71 -16.06 5.02
C VAL A 27 5.61 -15.09 4.56
N CYS A 28 5.93 -14.12 3.71
CA CYS A 28 4.93 -13.19 3.19
C CYS A 28 3.84 -13.90 2.40
N LEU A 29 4.22 -14.88 1.58
CA LEU A 29 3.28 -15.66 0.77
C LEU A 29 2.47 -16.66 1.59
N GLU A 30 2.96 -17.14 2.75
CA GLU A 30 2.25 -18.09 3.61
C GLU A 30 1.34 -17.41 4.65
N SER A 31 1.84 -16.40 5.34
CA SER A 31 1.17 -15.78 6.50
C SER A 31 0.84 -14.31 6.33
N GLY A 32 1.38 -13.62 5.31
CA GLY A 32 1.21 -12.18 5.10
C GLY A 32 1.79 -11.30 6.23
N SER A 33 2.48 -11.90 7.19
CA SER A 33 3.01 -11.21 8.37
C SER A 33 4.27 -11.92 8.88
N LEU A 34 5.27 -11.14 9.29
CA LEU A 34 6.54 -11.62 9.84
C LEU A 34 6.52 -11.44 11.35
N THR A 35 6.70 -12.53 12.09
CA THR A 35 6.90 -12.48 13.55
C THR A 35 8.35 -12.11 13.89
N PRO A 36 8.64 -11.65 15.11
CA PRO A 36 10.01 -11.36 15.54
C PRO A 36 10.96 -12.57 15.37
N GLU A 37 10.47 -13.78 15.62
CA GLU A 37 11.25 -15.01 15.47
C GLU A 37 11.60 -15.28 13.99
N GLN A 38 10.64 -15.03 13.08
CA GLN A 38 10.89 -15.16 11.65
C GLN A 38 11.83 -14.07 11.12
N LEU A 39 11.79 -12.86 11.68
CA LEU A 39 12.74 -11.80 11.39
C LEU A 39 14.16 -12.21 11.80
N ASP A 40 14.32 -12.85 12.96
CA ASP A 40 15.61 -13.34 13.45
C ASP A 40 16.17 -14.46 12.55
N VAL A 41 15.33 -15.36 12.05
CA VAL A 41 15.73 -16.39 11.08
C VAL A 41 16.20 -15.76 9.77
N ALA A 42 15.43 -14.82 9.20
CA ALA A 42 15.81 -14.12 7.97
C ALA A 42 17.15 -13.37 8.14
N TYR A 43 17.33 -12.70 9.28
CA TYR A 43 18.55 -11.99 9.61
C TYR A 43 19.75 -12.94 9.78
N ASN A 44 19.56 -14.10 10.40
CA ASN A 44 20.63 -15.08 10.52
C ASN A 44 21.07 -15.62 9.15
N TYR A 45 20.12 -15.89 8.24
CA TYR A 45 20.47 -16.26 6.86
C TYR A 45 21.26 -15.16 6.15
N LEU A 46 20.91 -13.88 6.35
CA LEU A 46 21.67 -12.76 5.81
C LEU A 46 23.12 -12.75 6.34
N LEU A 47 23.31 -12.98 7.64
CA LEU A 47 24.65 -13.01 8.26
C LEU A 47 25.50 -14.20 7.79
N ILE A 48 24.88 -15.37 7.58
CA ILE A 48 25.57 -16.56 7.08
C ILE A 48 25.95 -16.38 5.60
N GLU A 49 25.01 -15.93 4.75
CA GLU A 49 25.26 -15.71 3.31
C GLU A 49 26.29 -14.59 3.07
N SER A 50 26.33 -13.56 3.93
CA SER A 50 27.34 -12.50 3.88
C SER A 50 28.69 -12.89 4.48
N GLY A 51 28.82 -14.09 5.06
CA GLY A 51 30.06 -14.59 5.66
C GLY A 51 30.44 -13.95 6.99
N VAL A 52 29.53 -13.20 7.61
CA VAL A 52 29.75 -12.58 8.94
C VAL A 52 29.67 -13.62 10.05
N VAL A 53 28.84 -14.65 9.86
CA VAL A 53 28.68 -15.79 10.77
C VAL A 53 28.98 -17.07 10.01
N ALA A 54 29.81 -17.94 10.58
CA ALA A 54 30.01 -19.27 10.04
C ALA A 54 28.82 -20.16 10.42
N SER A 55 28.28 -20.91 9.47
CA SER A 55 27.33 -22.00 9.72
C SER A 55 28.02 -23.33 9.52
N GLU A 56 27.93 -24.20 10.52
CA GLU A 56 28.38 -25.60 10.40
C GLU A 56 27.32 -26.47 9.68
N GLU A 57 26.07 -26.02 9.69
CA GLU A 57 24.96 -26.68 9.01
C GLU A 57 24.73 -26.13 7.60
N ALA A 58 24.33 -27.01 6.69
CA ALA A 58 23.90 -26.61 5.36
C ALA A 58 22.61 -25.78 5.47
N LEU A 59 22.59 -24.63 4.78
CA LEU A 59 21.41 -23.81 4.71
C LEU A 59 20.25 -24.56 4.02
N PRO A 60 19.00 -24.42 4.50
CA PRO A 60 17.87 -25.13 3.92
C PRO A 60 17.55 -24.63 2.51
N GLU A 61 17.11 -25.53 1.64
CA GLU A 61 16.60 -25.14 0.33
C GLU A 61 15.15 -24.62 0.47
N ILE A 62 14.92 -23.38 0.05
CA ILE A 62 13.59 -22.74 0.10
C ILE A 62 13.02 -22.68 -1.30
N SER A 63 11.94 -23.42 -1.54
CA SER A 63 11.08 -23.27 -2.73
C SER A 63 9.87 -22.40 -2.41
N LEU A 64 9.50 -21.56 -3.38
CA LEU A 64 8.31 -20.72 -3.36
C LEU A 64 7.20 -21.27 -4.25
N ASP A 65 7.44 -22.41 -4.91
CA ASP A 65 6.53 -22.98 -5.89
C ASP A 65 5.21 -23.40 -5.24
N GLY A 66 4.10 -22.99 -5.85
CA GLY A 66 2.76 -23.30 -5.35
C GLY A 66 2.31 -22.48 -4.15
N LEU A 67 3.15 -21.57 -3.63
CA LEU A 67 2.71 -20.60 -2.62
C LEU A 67 1.85 -19.53 -3.29
N VAL A 68 0.75 -19.18 -2.66
CA VAL A 68 -0.15 -18.12 -3.12
C VAL A 68 -0.29 -17.15 -1.95
N PRO A 69 -0.14 -15.83 -2.16
CA PRO A 69 -0.35 -14.86 -1.09
C PRO A 69 -1.67 -15.18 -0.37
N PRO A 70 -1.72 -15.13 0.98
CA PRO A 70 -2.99 -15.33 1.67
C PRO A 70 -4.00 -14.39 1.03
N GLU A 71 -5.16 -14.94 0.63
CA GLU A 71 -6.23 -14.11 0.09
C GLU A 71 -6.48 -13.00 1.11
N SER A 72 -5.99 -11.80 0.82
CA SER A 72 -6.31 -10.65 1.65
C SER A 72 -7.84 -10.64 1.68
N GLN A 73 -8.46 -10.63 2.86
CA GLN A 73 -9.93 -10.54 2.95
C GLN A 73 -10.48 -9.34 2.14
N LEU A 74 -9.59 -8.42 1.77
CA LEU A 74 -9.68 -7.41 0.71
C LEU A 74 -9.80 -7.94 -0.74
N LEU A 75 -10.12 -9.21 -1.00
CA LEU A 75 -10.31 -9.79 -2.34
C LEU A 75 -11.73 -10.24 -2.64
N LEU A 76 -12.62 -10.36 -1.65
CA LEU A 76 -14.02 -10.65 -1.97
C LEU A 76 -14.57 -9.51 -2.83
N PRO A 77 -15.18 -9.81 -4.00
CA PRO A 77 -15.72 -8.80 -4.89
C PRO A 77 -16.88 -8.12 -4.19
N ILE A 78 -16.69 -6.85 -3.81
CA ILE A 78 -17.76 -6.03 -3.27
C ILE A 78 -18.57 -5.42 -4.42
N ARG A 79 -19.89 -5.37 -4.24
CA ARG A 79 -20.80 -4.78 -5.22
C ARG A 79 -21.63 -3.70 -4.55
N LEU A 80 -21.65 -2.52 -5.16
CA LEU A 80 -22.46 -1.41 -4.71
C LEU A 80 -23.92 -1.66 -5.05
N LYS A 81 -24.81 -1.60 -4.04
CA LYS A 81 -26.26 -1.77 -4.17
C LYS A 81 -26.98 -0.43 -4.23
N SER A 82 -26.59 0.53 -3.41
CA SER A 82 -27.21 1.86 -3.43
C SER A 82 -26.35 2.94 -2.79
N ILE A 83 -26.62 4.19 -3.14
CA ILE A 83 -26.11 5.38 -2.44
C ILE A 83 -27.31 6.18 -1.93
N GLY A 84 -27.30 6.57 -0.66
CA GLY A 84 -28.37 7.38 -0.06
C GLY A 84 -27.92 8.15 1.17
N SER A 85 -28.88 8.69 1.91
CA SER A 85 -28.66 9.47 3.14
C SER A 85 -27.64 10.60 2.93
N LEU A 86 -27.87 11.39 1.88
CA LEU A 86 -26.94 12.44 1.44
C LEU A 86 -27.07 13.67 2.34
N ARG A 87 -25.95 14.26 2.77
CA ARG A 87 -25.95 15.56 3.45
C ARG A 87 -24.82 16.43 2.92
N ASN A 88 -25.10 17.72 2.69
CA ASN A 88 -24.12 18.68 2.18
C ASN A 88 -23.43 18.26 0.86
N VAL A 89 -24.11 17.46 0.02
CA VAL A 89 -23.64 17.06 -1.31
C VAL A 89 -24.43 17.81 -2.37
N ASN A 90 -23.91 18.95 -2.82
CA ASN A 90 -24.60 19.84 -3.77
C ASN A 90 -26.04 20.17 -3.32
N ALA A 91 -26.95 20.45 -4.25
CA ALA A 91 -28.37 20.63 -3.97
C ALA A 91 -29.16 19.29 -4.04
N LEU A 92 -28.53 18.17 -3.66
CA LEU A 92 -29.19 16.87 -3.61
C LEU A 92 -30.06 16.76 -2.36
N SER A 93 -31.23 16.14 -2.49
CA SER A 93 -32.13 15.89 -1.37
C SER A 93 -31.59 14.72 -0.53
N GLY A 94 -31.58 14.88 0.79
CA GLY A 94 -31.03 13.88 1.70
C GLY A 94 -31.81 12.56 1.78
N ASP A 95 -33.08 12.60 1.40
CA ASP A 95 -33.97 11.43 1.38
C ASP A 95 -33.87 10.63 0.07
N GLN A 96 -33.09 11.10 -0.89
CA GLN A 96 -32.89 10.39 -2.14
C GLN A 96 -31.95 9.19 -1.96
N THR A 97 -32.33 8.09 -2.59
CA THR A 97 -31.50 6.89 -2.71
C THR A 97 -31.42 6.50 -4.18
N ILE A 98 -30.21 6.33 -4.70
CA ILE A 98 -29.95 5.78 -6.03
C ILE A 98 -29.59 4.31 -5.91
N PRO A 99 -30.43 3.39 -6.41
CA PRO A 99 -30.08 1.99 -6.53
C PRO A 99 -29.14 1.76 -7.73
N PHE A 100 -28.24 0.81 -7.59
CA PHE A 100 -27.37 0.33 -8.65
C PHE A 100 -27.77 -1.09 -9.03
N HIS A 101 -27.89 -1.34 -10.34
CA HIS A 101 -28.06 -2.68 -10.87
C HIS A 101 -26.72 -3.41 -10.92
N GLU A 102 -26.75 -4.74 -10.79
CA GLU A 102 -25.58 -5.64 -10.80
C GLU A 102 -24.73 -5.61 -12.07
N LYS A 103 -25.19 -4.96 -13.14
CA LYS A 103 -24.56 -5.01 -14.47
C LYS A 103 -24.29 -3.61 -15.00
N LEU A 104 -25.36 -2.86 -15.25
CA LEU A 104 -25.27 -1.50 -15.78
C LEU A 104 -26.37 -0.64 -15.19
N THR A 105 -25.99 0.54 -14.70
CA THR A 105 -26.92 1.55 -14.20
C THR A 105 -26.78 2.81 -15.05
N LEU A 106 -27.85 3.24 -15.70
CA LEU A 106 -27.88 4.48 -16.47
C LEU A 106 -28.64 5.56 -15.71
N ILE A 107 -27.94 6.62 -15.30
CA ILE A 107 -28.54 7.77 -14.61
C ILE A 107 -28.69 8.91 -15.62
N TYR A 108 -29.93 9.27 -15.95
CA TYR A 108 -30.24 10.34 -16.91
C TYR A 108 -31.33 11.28 -16.37
N GLY A 109 -31.48 12.44 -16.99
CA GLY A 109 -32.45 13.45 -16.56
C GLY A 109 -32.10 14.83 -17.09
N ARG A 110 -32.99 15.80 -16.86
CA ARG A 110 -32.81 17.19 -17.30
C ARG A 110 -31.53 17.83 -16.74
N ASN A 111 -31.06 18.90 -17.36
CA ASN A 111 -29.97 19.69 -16.79
C ASN A 111 -30.37 20.21 -15.40
N ALA A 112 -29.38 20.39 -14.53
CA ALA A 112 -29.56 20.81 -13.13
C ALA A 112 -30.35 19.85 -12.20
N THR A 113 -30.59 18.60 -12.58
CA THR A 113 -31.23 17.59 -11.70
C THR A 113 -30.29 16.92 -10.69
N GLY A 114 -29.04 17.36 -10.59
CA GLY A 114 -28.08 16.82 -9.60
C GLY A 114 -27.19 15.67 -10.06
N LYS A 115 -27.29 15.20 -11.32
CA LYS A 115 -26.42 14.13 -11.88
C LYS A 115 -24.93 14.37 -11.62
N SER A 116 -24.44 15.58 -11.88
CA SER A 116 -23.05 15.95 -11.63
C SER A 116 -22.71 16.02 -10.14
N GLY A 117 -23.68 16.17 -9.24
CA GLY A 117 -23.50 16.08 -7.80
C GLY A 117 -23.14 14.66 -7.36
N TYR A 118 -23.87 13.65 -7.86
CA TYR A 118 -23.53 12.24 -7.65
C TYR A 118 -22.16 11.88 -8.23
N GLY A 119 -21.82 12.42 -9.42
CA GLY A 119 -20.49 12.25 -10.01
C GLY A 119 -19.37 12.81 -9.12
N ARG A 120 -19.55 13.99 -8.52
CA ARG A 120 -18.58 14.58 -7.58
C ARG A 120 -18.44 13.75 -6.30
N LEU A 121 -19.56 13.30 -5.73
CA LEU A 121 -19.57 12.42 -4.56
C LEU A 121 -18.79 11.13 -4.83
N LEU A 122 -19.10 10.43 -5.93
CA LEU A 122 -18.41 9.22 -6.34
C LEU A 122 -16.92 9.49 -6.57
N SER A 123 -16.58 10.55 -7.29
CA SER A 123 -15.18 10.92 -7.55
C SER A 123 -14.40 11.21 -6.28
N LYS A 124 -15.06 11.69 -5.21
CA LYS A 124 -14.42 11.98 -3.92
C LYS A 124 -14.31 10.74 -3.03
N ALA A 125 -15.39 9.97 -2.94
CA ALA A 125 -15.50 8.81 -2.06
C ALA A 125 -14.73 7.60 -2.59
N CYS A 126 -14.79 7.37 -3.90
CA CYS A 126 -14.18 6.22 -4.55
C CYS A 126 -12.78 6.55 -5.10
N PHE A 127 -12.17 5.64 -5.86
CA PHE A 127 -10.91 5.89 -6.55
C PHE A 127 -11.17 6.68 -7.82
N SER A 128 -10.69 7.93 -7.87
CA SER A 128 -10.72 8.79 -9.05
C SER A 128 -9.38 9.48 -9.19
N ARG A 129 -8.90 9.63 -10.43
CA ARG A 129 -7.71 10.45 -10.72
C ARG A 129 -8.04 11.94 -10.72
N ALA A 130 -9.31 12.28 -10.96
CA ALA A 130 -9.83 13.63 -10.78
C ALA A 130 -10.21 13.84 -9.31
N ASN A 131 -9.46 14.67 -8.57
CA ASN A 131 -9.83 15.04 -7.21
C ASN A 131 -10.86 16.18 -7.24
N LYS A 132 -12.14 15.82 -7.34
CA LYS A 132 -13.25 16.78 -7.37
C LYS A 132 -13.67 17.18 -5.96
N LYS A 133 -13.82 18.48 -5.72
CA LYS A 133 -14.40 18.99 -4.48
C LYS A 133 -15.92 18.79 -4.48
N ILE A 134 -16.48 18.26 -3.39
CA ILE A 134 -17.92 18.29 -3.15
C ILE A 134 -18.31 19.73 -2.86
N LEU A 135 -19.32 20.24 -3.58
CA LEU A 135 -19.79 21.61 -3.41
C LEU A 135 -21.00 21.60 -2.49
N PRO A 136 -21.13 22.55 -1.54
CA PRO A 136 -22.32 22.64 -0.68
C PRO A 136 -23.55 23.10 -1.47
N ASN A 137 -24.72 23.07 -0.83
CA ASN A 137 -25.96 23.55 -1.43
C ASN A 137 -25.97 25.08 -1.44
N LEU A 138 -25.89 25.70 -2.63
CA LEU A 138 -25.92 27.17 -2.76
C LEU A 138 -27.24 27.81 -2.29
N LYS A 139 -28.33 27.04 -2.22
CA LYS A 139 -29.65 27.54 -1.78
C LYS A 139 -29.82 27.52 -0.26
N ASP A 140 -28.89 26.91 0.44
CA ASP A 140 -29.02 26.63 1.86
C ASP A 140 -27.82 27.25 2.59
N THR A 141 -28.02 28.45 3.13
CA THR A 141 -26.99 29.24 3.82
C THR A 141 -26.56 28.64 5.15
N GLU A 142 -27.28 27.64 5.67
CA GLU A 142 -26.89 26.89 6.88
C GLU A 142 -26.05 25.63 6.57
N SER A 143 -25.98 25.21 5.29
CA SER A 143 -25.26 24.00 4.86
C SER A 143 -23.74 24.21 4.74
N GLN A 144 -23.07 24.45 5.87
CA GLN A 144 -21.59 24.50 5.97
C GLN A 144 -20.95 23.17 6.39
N GLY A 145 -21.72 22.08 6.43
CA GLY A 145 -21.22 20.79 6.88
C GLY A 145 -20.38 20.05 5.86
N VAL A 146 -19.69 19.01 6.33
CA VAL A 146 -18.94 18.07 5.50
C VAL A 146 -19.91 17.27 4.63
N GLY A 147 -19.50 16.94 3.40
CA GLY A 147 -20.28 16.08 2.51
C GLY A 147 -20.38 14.66 3.06
N GLU A 148 -21.60 14.16 3.22
CA GLU A 148 -21.87 12.83 3.77
C GLU A 148 -22.74 12.01 2.84
N ALA A 149 -22.48 10.70 2.81
CA ALA A 149 -23.30 9.73 2.11
C ALA A 149 -23.19 8.35 2.74
N THR A 150 -24.21 7.52 2.56
CA THR A 150 -24.17 6.10 2.92
C THR A 150 -24.18 5.24 1.67
N PHE A 151 -23.17 4.37 1.56
CA PHE A 151 -23.02 3.38 0.51
C PHE A 151 -23.48 2.03 1.05
N THR A 152 -24.48 1.43 0.43
CA THR A 152 -24.97 0.10 0.79
C THR A 152 -24.40 -0.91 -0.20
N MET A 153 -23.83 -1.99 0.30
CA MET A 153 -23.29 -3.08 -0.50
C MET A 153 -24.35 -4.19 -0.68
N HIS A 154 -24.09 -5.11 -1.60
CA HIS A 154 -25.00 -6.24 -1.87
C HIS A 154 -25.14 -7.23 -0.71
N ASP A 155 -24.10 -7.39 0.11
CA ASP A 155 -24.11 -8.22 1.33
C ASP A 155 -24.90 -7.58 2.49
N GLY A 156 -25.46 -6.38 2.28
CA GLY A 156 -26.18 -5.61 3.30
C GLY A 156 -25.28 -4.78 4.21
N SER A 157 -23.96 -4.86 4.06
CA SER A 157 -23.03 -3.97 4.75
C SER A 157 -23.23 -2.53 4.29
N THR A 158 -22.98 -1.59 5.20
CA THR A 158 -23.09 -0.15 4.92
C THR A 158 -21.80 0.55 5.25
N ILE A 159 -21.41 1.47 4.38
CA ILE A 159 -20.22 2.30 4.55
C ILE A 159 -20.67 3.76 4.60
N LYS A 160 -20.39 4.42 5.73
CA LYS A 160 -20.59 5.85 5.87
C LYS A 160 -19.36 6.58 5.34
N PHE A 161 -19.59 7.50 4.41
CA PHE A 161 -18.59 8.38 3.86
C PHE A 161 -18.75 9.77 4.46
N LEU A 162 -17.64 10.37 4.87
CA LEU A 162 -17.51 11.79 5.22
C LEU A 162 -16.35 12.39 4.43
N ASP A 163 -16.55 13.54 3.81
CA ASP A 163 -15.50 14.30 3.12
C ASP A 163 -14.58 15.04 4.11
N ASN A 164 -13.97 14.31 5.04
CA ASN A 164 -13.08 14.82 6.09
C ASN A 164 -11.59 14.58 5.80
N GLY A 165 -11.25 14.16 4.58
CA GLY A 165 -9.89 13.82 4.17
C GLY A 165 -9.48 12.37 4.45
N PHE A 166 -10.25 11.62 5.24
CA PHE A 166 -10.01 10.18 5.45
C PHE A 166 -10.82 9.36 4.44
N GLY A 167 -10.13 8.78 3.47
CA GLY A 167 -10.74 7.86 2.51
C GLY A 167 -11.10 6.52 3.15
N ASN A 168 -12.18 5.89 2.71
CA ASN A 168 -12.50 4.52 3.10
C ASN A 168 -11.86 3.53 2.11
N GLU A 169 -11.00 2.62 2.59
CA GLU A 169 -10.28 1.65 1.75
C GLU A 169 -11.22 0.78 0.90
N SER A 170 -12.37 0.39 1.44
CA SER A 170 -13.34 -0.41 0.69
C SER A 170 -13.95 0.39 -0.46
N LEU A 171 -14.21 1.70 -0.27
CA LEU A 171 -14.72 2.55 -1.36
C LEU A 171 -13.67 2.81 -2.44
N LYS A 172 -12.37 2.75 -2.12
CA LYS A 172 -11.28 2.87 -3.10
C LYS A 172 -11.17 1.68 -4.05
N ARG A 173 -11.91 0.59 -3.80
CA ARG A 173 -12.02 -0.55 -4.72
C ARG A 173 -12.94 -0.26 -5.92
N PHE A 174 -13.72 0.82 -5.88
CA PHE A 174 -14.52 1.29 -7.01
C PHE A 174 -13.75 2.38 -7.78
N SER A 175 -13.64 2.23 -9.10
CA SER A 175 -13.02 3.24 -9.97
C SER A 175 -14.07 4.15 -10.59
N VAL A 176 -13.80 5.45 -10.55
CA VAL A 176 -14.61 6.50 -11.16
C VAL A 176 -13.81 7.16 -12.27
N PHE A 177 -14.43 7.24 -13.44
CA PHE A 177 -13.84 7.82 -14.63
C PHE A 177 -14.74 8.90 -15.21
N ASP A 178 -14.17 10.05 -15.51
CA ASP A 178 -14.84 11.15 -16.19
C ASP A 178 -13.87 11.89 -17.14
N SER A 179 -14.37 12.96 -17.78
CA SER A 179 -13.58 13.78 -18.71
C SER A 179 -12.32 14.37 -18.09
N ASP A 180 -12.33 14.67 -16.79
CA ASP A 180 -11.23 15.35 -16.11
C ASP A 180 -10.11 14.36 -15.77
N CYS A 181 -10.43 13.06 -15.72
CA CYS A 181 -9.45 11.99 -15.64
C CYS A 181 -8.63 11.84 -16.94
N VAL A 182 -9.21 12.13 -18.12
CA VAL A 182 -8.62 11.80 -19.43
C VAL A 182 -7.19 12.33 -19.61
N PRO A 183 -6.87 13.62 -19.33
CA PRO A 183 -5.52 14.12 -19.48
C PRO A 183 -4.52 13.41 -18.56
N ILE A 184 -4.93 13.03 -17.35
CA ILE A 184 -4.08 12.33 -16.36
C ILE A 184 -3.77 10.89 -16.80
N TYR A 185 -4.65 10.26 -17.59
CA TYR A 185 -4.39 8.95 -18.17
C TYR A 185 -3.44 9.00 -19.38
N ILE A 186 -3.41 10.12 -20.09
CA ILE A 186 -2.61 10.31 -21.31
C ILE A 186 -1.23 10.90 -20.99
N ASP A 187 -1.17 11.83 -20.04
CA ASP A 187 0.06 12.49 -19.63
C ASP A 187 0.89 11.52 -18.76
N ARG A 188 2.13 11.26 -19.19
CA ARG A 188 2.92 10.06 -18.87
C ARG A 188 3.44 9.97 -17.42
N SER A 189 2.89 10.73 -16.48
CA SER A 189 3.19 10.58 -15.05
C SER A 189 2.33 9.47 -14.45
N ASN A 190 2.58 8.23 -14.90
CA ASN A 190 1.92 7.04 -14.40
C ASN A 190 2.44 6.72 -12.98
N SER A 191 2.06 7.55 -12.00
CA SER A 191 2.11 7.12 -10.61
C SER A 191 1.12 5.96 -10.49
N LEU A 192 1.66 4.75 -10.30
CA LEU A 192 0.89 3.54 -10.06
C LEU A 192 0.17 3.71 -8.71
N GLN A 193 -1.02 4.31 -8.72
CA GLN A 193 -1.86 4.48 -7.53
C GLN A 193 -2.86 3.34 -7.35
N PHE A 194 -2.86 2.37 -8.27
CA PHE A 194 -3.63 1.13 -8.15
C PHE A 194 -2.65 -0.03 -8.17
N THR A 195 -2.36 -0.56 -6.98
CA THR A 195 -1.60 -1.80 -6.80
C THR A 195 -2.63 -2.93 -6.70
N PRO A 196 -2.73 -3.82 -7.70
CA PRO A 196 -3.48 -5.06 -7.58
C PRO A 196 -3.17 -5.77 -6.26
N GLY A 197 -4.16 -6.42 -5.63
CA GLY A 197 -3.96 -7.10 -4.35
C GLY A 197 -2.77 -8.07 -4.38
N GLN A 198 -2.54 -8.73 -5.51
CA GLN A 198 -1.39 -9.62 -5.69
C GLN A 198 -0.03 -8.91 -5.69
N LEU A 199 0.01 -7.60 -6.00
CA LEU A 199 1.23 -6.78 -5.97
C LEU A 199 1.45 -6.07 -4.62
N GLN A 200 0.46 -6.06 -3.72
CA GLN A 200 0.65 -5.54 -2.35
C GLN A 200 1.67 -6.35 -1.54
N ILE A 201 1.91 -7.61 -1.95
CA ILE A 201 2.95 -8.46 -1.36
C ILE A 201 4.34 -7.79 -1.38
N PHE A 202 4.62 -6.98 -2.40
CA PHE A 202 5.89 -6.25 -2.51
C PHE A 202 6.02 -5.20 -1.41
N ASP A 203 4.93 -4.52 -1.04
CA ASP A 203 4.93 -3.54 0.05
C ASP A 203 5.23 -4.25 1.39
N THR A 204 4.59 -5.41 1.62
CA THR A 204 4.83 -6.24 2.80
C THR A 204 6.27 -6.74 2.88
N VAL A 205 6.82 -7.26 1.78
CA VAL A 205 8.23 -7.71 1.70
C VAL A 205 9.17 -6.54 1.95
N ASN A 206 8.92 -5.37 1.35
CA ASN A 206 9.76 -4.19 1.51
C ASN A 206 9.79 -3.70 2.98
N LEU A 207 8.65 -3.71 3.67
CA LEU A 207 8.60 -3.40 5.11
C LEU A 207 9.45 -4.36 5.95
N PHE A 208 9.53 -5.64 5.58
CA PHE A 208 10.38 -6.59 6.30
C PHE A 208 11.85 -6.42 5.98
N ILE A 209 12.21 -6.09 4.74
CA ILE A 209 13.59 -5.72 4.39
C ILE A 209 14.03 -4.50 5.20
N GLN A 210 13.18 -3.48 5.35
CA GLN A 210 13.46 -2.31 6.18
C GLN A 210 13.69 -2.69 7.66
N LYS A 211 12.89 -3.60 8.23
CA LYS A 211 13.11 -4.09 9.61
C LYS A 211 14.43 -4.84 9.77
N ILE A 212 14.85 -5.60 8.76
CA ILE A 212 16.15 -6.27 8.75
C ILE A 212 17.28 -5.23 8.72
N GLU A 213 17.13 -4.19 7.88
CA GLU A 213 18.09 -3.08 7.80
C GLU A 213 18.19 -2.32 9.14
N GLU A 214 17.07 -2.03 9.79
CA GLU A 214 17.04 -1.43 11.14
C GLU A 214 17.79 -2.29 12.16
N LYS A 215 17.54 -3.61 12.17
CA LYS A 215 18.20 -4.55 13.06
C LYS A 215 19.72 -4.60 12.78
N PHE A 216 20.10 -4.68 11.51
CA PHE A 216 21.50 -4.67 11.09
C PHE A 216 22.22 -3.40 11.54
N ASN A 217 21.65 -2.23 11.27
CA ASN A 217 22.21 -0.94 11.68
C ASN A 217 22.31 -0.80 13.21
N GLY A 218 21.34 -1.35 13.94
CA GLY A 218 21.39 -1.45 15.40
C GLY A 218 22.55 -2.31 15.90
N ASP A 219 22.80 -3.45 15.26
CA ASP A 219 23.92 -4.34 15.60
C ASP A 219 25.28 -3.74 15.23
N VAL A 220 25.38 -3.06 14.08
CA VAL A 220 26.57 -2.30 13.69
C VAL A 220 26.87 -1.24 14.75
N SER A 221 25.87 -0.43 15.14
CA SER A 221 26.04 0.64 16.13
C SER A 221 26.50 0.12 17.50
N LYS A 222 26.04 -1.07 17.92
CA LYS A 222 26.50 -1.72 19.16
C LYS A 222 27.95 -2.23 19.07
N ARG A 223 28.40 -2.61 17.87
CA ARG A 223 29.75 -3.16 17.62
C ARG A 223 30.75 -2.09 17.21
N THR A 224 30.28 -0.91 16.76
CA THR A 224 31.13 0.27 16.53
C THR A 224 31.53 0.84 17.89
N ILE A 225 32.68 0.40 18.39
CA ILE A 225 33.38 1.12 19.46
C ILE A 225 33.86 2.43 18.85
N THR A 226 33.33 3.56 19.30
CA THR A 226 33.96 4.85 19.07
C THR A 226 35.31 4.82 19.78
N THR A 227 36.37 4.45 19.09
CA THR A 227 37.72 4.65 19.60
C THR A 227 37.92 6.15 19.67
N PRO A 228 38.09 6.78 20.85
CA PRO A 228 38.56 8.14 20.88
C PRO A 228 40.02 8.08 20.44
N VAL A 229 40.28 8.30 19.15
CA VAL A 229 41.62 8.61 18.67
C VAL A 229 41.84 10.11 18.84
N PRO A 230 42.12 10.59 20.06
CA PRO A 230 43.04 11.70 20.13
C PRO A 230 44.01 11.65 21.32
N TYR A 231 44.58 10.51 21.74
CA TYR A 231 45.59 10.56 22.82
C TYR A 231 46.78 9.59 22.75
N ILE A 232 46.83 8.61 21.83
CA ILE A 232 47.91 7.61 21.86
C ILE A 232 49.25 8.15 21.30
N PHE A 233 49.25 9.22 20.51
CA PHE A 233 50.47 9.72 19.85
C PHE A 233 50.99 11.08 20.37
N GLN A 234 50.47 11.61 21.48
CA GLN A 234 50.89 12.95 21.94
C GLN A 234 52.15 12.97 22.82
N ASN A 235 52.67 11.82 23.28
CA ASN A 235 53.75 11.79 24.28
C ASN A 235 54.96 10.90 23.94
N GLU A 236 55.13 10.42 22.71
CA GLU A 236 56.41 9.80 22.33
C GLU A 236 57.31 10.81 21.60
N PRO A 237 58.57 10.98 22.04
CA PRO A 237 59.54 11.75 21.27
C PRO A 237 59.71 11.06 19.93
N ILE A 238 59.62 11.84 18.85
CA ILE A 238 59.74 11.39 17.47
C ILE A 238 61.02 10.56 17.31
N SER A 239 60.88 9.23 17.33
CA SER A 239 61.92 8.33 16.85
C SER A 239 61.82 8.29 15.32
N SER A 240 62.97 8.16 14.67
CA SER A 240 63.20 8.30 13.22
C SER A 240 62.43 7.32 12.32
N ILE A 241 61.47 6.57 12.84
CA ILE A 241 60.67 5.57 12.12
C ILE A 241 59.40 6.19 11.52
N SER A 242 58.91 7.32 12.05
CA SER A 242 57.66 7.95 11.57
C SER A 242 57.78 8.74 10.26
N ALA A 243 58.97 8.90 9.70
CA ALA A 243 59.19 9.68 8.48
C ALA A 243 59.10 8.89 7.16
N PHE A 244 58.82 7.58 7.19
CA PHE A 244 58.84 6.75 5.97
C PHE A 244 57.46 6.37 5.40
N LEU A 245 56.35 6.80 6.02
CA LEU A 245 55.00 6.45 5.55
C LEU A 245 54.01 7.62 5.53
N LEU A 246 54.49 8.81 5.20
CA LEU A 246 53.69 9.90 4.62
C LEU A 246 54.52 10.60 3.54
#